data_AF-A0A934EQ53-F1
#
_entry.id   AF-A0A934EQ53-F1
#
_cell.length_a   1.000
_cell.length_b   1.000
_cell.length_c   1.000
_cell.angle_alpha   90.00
_cell.angle_beta   90.00
_cell.angle_gamma   90.00
#
_symmetry.space_group_name_H-M   'P 1'
#
loop_
_entity.id
_entity.type
_entity.pdbx_description
1 polymer ?
#
loop_
_entity_poly.entity_id
_entity_poly.type
_entity_poly.pdbx_seq_one_letter_code
_entity_poly.pdbx_strand_id
1 'polypeptide(L)'
;MNNIPPDRLKTVVNLCAFALLLLGLLAVAGWISGNLLLASFGKNYIPMAPSTASCIILLGLSLPCLRLLKAHMSVRVVLILSSFIIFLLSTLILAAFLSGKEAYIERALIPE
;
A
#
# COMPACT_ATOMS: atom_id res chain seq x y z
N MET A 1 18.70 -4.33 27.22
CA MET A 1 17.69 -3.91 26.23
C MET A 1 17.77 -2.39 26.10
N ASN A 2 18.13 -1.89 24.92
CA ASN A 2 18.21 -0.45 24.65
C ASN A 2 16.79 0.14 24.67
N ASN A 3 16.47 0.99 25.64
CA ASN A 3 15.19 1.70 25.71
C ASN A 3 15.20 2.82 24.67
N ILE A 4 14.73 2.53 23.46
CA ILE A 4 14.54 3.56 22.43
C ILE A 4 13.46 4.52 22.94
N PRO A 5 13.74 5.83 23.04
CA PRO A 5 12.75 6.79 23.52
C PRO A 5 11.51 6.79 22.59
N PRO A 6 10.30 6.90 23.14
CA PRO A 6 9.04 6.78 22.40
C PRO A 6 8.93 7.81 21.26
N ASP A 7 9.67 8.91 21.35
CA ASP A 7 9.68 10.01 20.38
C ASP A 7 10.44 9.61 19.10
N ARG A 8 11.53 8.84 19.23
CA ARG A 8 12.28 8.32 18.07
C ARG A 8 11.49 7.25 17.33
N LEU A 9 10.78 6.38 18.06
CA LEU A 9 9.87 5.40 17.46
C LEU A 9 8.78 6.10 16.62
N LYS A 10 8.23 7.21 17.12
CA LYS A 10 7.25 8.01 16.39
C LYS A 10 7.82 8.59 15.10
N THR A 11 9.03 9.14 15.13
CA THR A 11 9.67 9.70 13.93
C THR A 11 9.96 8.61 12.90
N VAL A 12 10.49 7.45 13.33
CA VAL A 12 10.78 6.32 12.44
C VAL A 12 9.51 5.79 11.79
N VAL A 13 8.44 5.59 12.55
CA VAL A 13 7.17 5.10 12.00
C VAL A 13 6.56 6.10 11.01
N ASN A 14 6.72 7.41 11.21
CA ASN A 14 6.27 8.41 10.23
C ASN A 14 7.11 8.38 8.95
N LEU A 15 8.43 8.26 9.07
CA LEU A 15 9.33 8.11 7.92
C LEU A 15 8.99 6.85 7.13
N CYS A 16 8.75 5.73 7.81
CA CYS A 16 8.34 4.49 7.17
C CYS A 16 6.97 4.63 6.47
N ALA A 17 5.98 5.25 7.14
CA ALA A 17 4.67 5.48 6.56
C ALA A 17 4.75 6.33 5.28
N PHE A 18 5.56 7.40 5.32
CA PHE A 18 5.80 8.26 4.18
C PHE A 18 6.53 7.53 3.06
N ALA A 19 7.55 6.74 3.37
CA ALA A 19 8.26 5.92 2.40
C ALA A 19 7.33 4.92 1.71
N LEU A 20 6.46 4.22 2.46
CA LEU A 20 5.47 3.31 1.89
C LEU A 20 4.55 4.03 0.91
N LEU A 21 4.00 5.18 1.29
CA LEU A 21 3.18 6.01 0.42
C LEU A 21 3.91 6.39 -0.87
N LEU A 22 5.16 6.85 -0.74
CA LEU A 22 5.96 7.29 -1.87
C LEU A 22 6.26 6.14 -2.83
N LEU A 23 6.65 4.98 -2.30
CA LEU A 23 6.96 3.79 -3.08
C LEU A 23 5.72 3.24 -3.79
N GLY A 24 4.58 3.18 -3.11
CA GLY A 24 3.33 2.75 -3.71
C GLY A 24 2.86 3.69 -4.82
N LEU A 25 2.96 5.01 -4.62
CA LEU A 25 2.65 6.00 -5.66
C LEU A 25 3.60 5.91 -6.85
N LEU A 26 4.90 5.73 -6.61
CA LEU A 26 5.90 5.54 -7.67
C LEU A 26 5.60 4.28 -8.49
N ALA A 27 5.21 3.19 -7.83
CA ALA A 27 4.85 1.95 -8.51
C ALA A 27 3.62 2.15 -9.39
N VAL A 28 2.54 2.75 -8.86
CA VAL A 28 1.34 3.07 -9.65
C VAL A 28 1.68 3.99 -10.83
N ALA A 29 2.50 5.02 -10.61
CA ALA A 29 2.95 5.91 -11.68
C ALA A 29 3.81 5.17 -12.72
N GLY A 30 4.65 4.23 -12.30
CA GLY A 30 5.45 3.37 -13.18
C GLY A 30 4.59 2.49 -14.08
N TRP A 31 3.48 1.97 -13.56
CA TRP A 31 2.51 1.24 -14.35
C TRP A 31 1.73 2.12 -15.33
N ILE A 32 1.23 3.28 -14.88
CA ILE A 32 0.47 4.21 -15.75
C ILE A 32 1.34 4.78 -16.87
N SER A 33 2.62 5.04 -16.60
CA SER A 33 3.56 5.57 -17.60
C SER A 33 4.18 4.49 -18.51
N GLY A 34 3.86 3.21 -18.27
CA GLY A 34 4.50 2.07 -18.95
C GLY A 34 5.97 1.85 -18.57
N ASN A 35 6.53 2.66 -17.66
CA ASN A 35 7.91 2.55 -17.22
C ASN A 35 8.02 1.69 -15.97
N LEU A 36 8.03 0.37 -16.17
CA LEU A 36 8.11 -0.64 -15.12
C LEU A 36 9.39 -0.55 -14.27
N LEU A 37 10.41 0.21 -14.67
CA LEU A 37 11.58 0.49 -13.82
C LEU A 37 11.21 1.18 -12.50
N LEU A 38 10.16 2.01 -12.51
CA LEU A 38 9.67 2.67 -11.30
C LEU A 38 8.90 1.69 -10.39
N ALA A 39 8.30 0.65 -10.97
CA ALA A 39 7.58 -0.39 -10.24
C ALA A 39 8.49 -1.53 -9.77
N SER A 40 9.61 -1.78 -10.45
CA SER A 40 10.54 -2.87 -10.13
C SER A 40 11.80 -2.42 -9.38
N PHE A 41 12.07 -1.11 -9.32
CA PHE A 41 13.33 -0.54 -8.83
C PHE A 41 14.58 -1.07 -9.54
N GLY A 42 14.43 -1.67 -10.73
CA GLY A 42 15.55 -2.12 -11.56
C GLY A 42 15.13 -3.04 -12.72
N LYS A 43 15.88 -3.01 -13.81
CA LYS A 43 15.51 -3.63 -15.11
C LYS A 43 15.38 -5.16 -15.09
N ASN A 44 15.97 -5.82 -14.09
CA ASN A 44 15.99 -7.27 -13.93
C ASN A 44 15.09 -7.77 -12.79
N TYR A 45 14.34 -6.88 -12.14
CA TYR A 45 13.45 -7.25 -11.04
C TYR A 45 12.01 -7.37 -11.53
N ILE A 46 11.25 -8.23 -10.87
CA ILE A 46 9.82 -8.38 -11.12
C ILE A 46 9.15 -7.07 -10.70
N PRO A 47 8.44 -6.38 -11.61
CA PRO A 47 7.72 -5.16 -11.25
C PRO A 47 6.68 -5.48 -10.20
N MET A 48 6.62 -4.62 -9.18
CA MET A 48 5.64 -4.72 -8.11
C MET A 48 4.24 -4.71 -8.71
N ALA A 49 3.42 -5.73 -8.40
CA ALA A 49 2.06 -5.81 -8.88
C ALA A 49 1.23 -4.55 -8.49
N PRO A 50 0.33 -4.05 -9.36
CA PRO A 50 -0.49 -2.85 -9.11
C PRO A 50 -1.36 -2.96 -7.86
N SER A 51 -1.85 -4.17 -7.63
CA SER A 51 -2.63 -4.56 -6.45
C SER A 51 -1.81 -4.38 -5.17
N THR A 52 -0.54 -4.79 -5.19
CA THR A 52 0.38 -4.66 -4.07
C THR A 52 0.70 -3.19 -3.80
N ALA A 53 0.89 -2.38 -4.86
CA ALA A 53 1.15 -0.94 -4.75
C ALA A 53 0.00 -0.23 -4.03
N SER A 54 -1.24 -0.59 -4.40
CA SER A 54 -2.46 -0.08 -3.76
C SER A 54 -2.53 -0.43 -2.27
N CYS A 55 -2.22 -1.69 -1.91
CA CYS A 55 -2.17 -2.11 -0.51
C CYS A 55 -1.10 -1.36 0.30
N ILE A 56 0.08 -1.13 -0.28
CA ILE A 56 1.15 -0.38 0.37
C ILE A 56 0.76 1.09 0.62
N ILE A 57 0.07 1.73 -0.32
CA ILE A 57 -0.46 3.09 -0.14
C ILE A 57 -1.43 3.13 1.05
N LEU A 58 -2.38 2.19 1.10
CA LEU A 58 -3.36 2.11 2.19
C LEU A 58 -2.69 1.86 3.54
N LEU A 59 -1.67 1.01 3.60
CA LEU A 59 -0.88 0.78 4.80
C LEU A 59 -0.12 2.05 5.24
N GLY A 60 0.51 2.76 4.30
CA GLY A 60 1.19 4.03 4.57
C GLY A 60 0.26 5.11 5.12
N LEU A 61 -0.99 5.16 4.67
CA LEU A 61 -2.03 6.05 5.20
C LEU A 61 -2.53 5.62 6.59
N SER A 62 -2.60 4.32 6.85
CA SER A 62 -3.12 3.79 8.12
C SER A 62 -2.22 4.08 9.32
N LEU A 63 -0.89 4.04 9.13
CA LEU A 63 0.11 4.24 10.20
C LEU A 63 0.01 5.58 10.96
N PRO A 64 -0.07 6.75 10.28
CA PRO A 64 -0.25 8.03 10.97
C PRO A 64 -1.65 8.15 11.57
N CYS A 65 -2.69 7.57 10.93
CA CYS A 65 -4.06 7.55 11.45
C CYS A 65 -4.20 6.75 12.76
N LEU A 66 -3.44 5.66 12.96
CA LEU A 66 -3.44 4.92 14.23
C LEU A 66 -3.10 5.79 15.45
N ARG A 67 -2.41 6.92 15.26
CA ARG A 67 -2.06 7.86 16.33
C ARG A 67 -3.19 8.81 16.70
N LEU A 68 -4.07 9.12 15.74
CA LEU A 68 -5.20 10.03 15.92
C LEU A 68 -6.48 9.29 16.36
N LEU A 69 -6.39 7.97 16.57
CA LEU A 69 -7.49 7.07 16.91
C LEU A 69 -8.19 7.44 18.23
N LYS A 70 -7.46 8.09 19.15
CA LYS A 70 -8.00 8.64 20.40
C LYS A 70 -8.67 10.01 20.26
N ALA A 71 -8.49 10.71 19.13
CA ALA A 71 -8.87 12.10 19.00
C ALA A 71 -10.17 12.32 18.20
N HIS A 72 -10.43 11.54 17.14
CA HIS A 72 -11.57 11.83 16.24
C HIS A 72 -12.23 10.58 15.65
N MET A 73 -13.57 10.54 15.67
CA MET A 73 -14.38 9.46 15.08
C MET A 73 -14.09 9.27 13.58
N SER A 74 -13.82 10.36 12.85
CA SER A 74 -13.48 10.34 11.42
C SER A 74 -12.24 9.50 11.11
N VAL A 75 -11.24 9.49 11.99
CA VAL A 75 -10.01 8.69 11.82
C VAL A 75 -10.30 7.20 11.95
N ARG A 76 -11.20 6.85 12.87
CA ARG A 76 -11.64 5.47 13.06
C ARG A 76 -12.38 4.95 11.82
N VAL A 77 -13.21 5.80 11.22
CA VAL A 77 -13.90 5.49 9.95
C VAL A 77 -12.91 5.28 8.82
N VAL A 78 -11.90 6.17 8.67
CA VAL A 78 -10.83 6.01 7.65
C VAL A 78 -10.06 4.70 7.83
N LEU A 79 -9.71 4.35 9.07
CA LEU A 79 -9.01 3.09 9.35
C LEU A 79 -9.87 1.87 9.03
N ILE A 80 -11.13 1.87 9.45
CA ILE A 80 -12.07 0.77 9.16
C ILE A 80 -12.26 0.62 7.64
N LEU A 81 -12.48 1.73 6.93
CA LEU A 81 -12.60 1.73 5.47
C LEU A 81 -11.33 1.22 4.80
N SER A 82 -10.15 1.70 5.22
CA SER A 82 -8.88 1.23 4.65
C SER A 82 -8.67 -0.26 4.86
N SER A 83 -8.90 -0.78 6.07
CA SER A 83 -8.81 -2.22 6.37
C SER A 83 -9.85 -3.03 5.60
N PHE A 84 -11.07 -2.51 5.45
CA PHE A 84 -12.13 -3.17 4.70
C PHE A 84 -11.81 -3.23 3.20
N ILE A 85 -11.27 -2.16 2.63
CA ILE A 85 -10.82 -2.10 1.24
C ILE A 85 -9.64 -3.06 1.03
N ILE A 86 -8.64 -3.07 1.92
CA ILE A 86 -7.52 -4.03 1.86
C ILE A 86 -8.04 -5.47 1.92
N PHE A 87 -8.99 -5.74 2.81
CA PHE A 87 -9.58 -7.08 2.96
C PHE A 87 -10.33 -7.51 1.69
N LEU A 88 -11.16 -6.63 1.12
CA LEU A 88 -11.87 -6.89 -0.13
C LEU A 88 -10.89 -7.12 -1.29
N LEU A 89 -9.88 -6.26 -1.44
CA LEU A 89 -8.84 -6.42 -2.46
C LEU A 89 -8.11 -7.74 -2.28
N SER A 90 -7.67 -8.06 -1.07
CA SER A 90 -6.93 -9.31 -0.77
C SER A 90 -7.78 -10.54 -1.06
N THR A 91 -9.06 -10.51 -0.70
CA THR A 91 -10.00 -11.61 -0.96
C THR A 91 -10.25 -11.77 -2.45
N LEU A 92 -10.40 -10.67 -3.19
CA LEU A 92 -10.60 -10.68 -4.64
C LEU A 92 -9.36 -11.21 -5.37
N ILE A 93 -8.16 -10.78 -4.97
CA ILE A 93 -6.89 -11.27 -5.51
C ILE A 93 -6.75 -12.76 -5.23
N LEU A 94 -7.05 -13.22 -4.01
CA LEU A 94 -6.99 -14.63 -3.64
C LEU A 94 -7.97 -15.47 -4.47
N ALA A 95 -9.20 -14.99 -4.66
CA ALA A 95 -10.19 -15.65 -5.51
C ALA A 95 -9.75 -15.71 -6.99
N ALA A 96 -9.11 -14.65 -7.49
CA ALA A 96 -8.60 -14.59 -8.85
C ALA A 96 -7.39 -15.50 -9.07
N PHE A 97 -6.51 -15.60 -8.07
CA PHE A 97 -5.39 -16.52 -8.06
C PHE A 97 -5.88 -17.97 -8.14
N LEU A 98 -6.84 -18.34 -7.29
CA LEU A 98 -7.47 -19.68 -7.32
C LEU A 98 -8.21 -19.96 -8.63
N SER A 99 -8.75 -18.92 -9.28
CA SER A 99 -9.46 -19.04 -10.55
C SER A 99 -8.54 -18.98 -11.79
N GLY A 100 -7.24 -18.75 -11.63
CA GLY A 100 -6.29 -18.53 -12.72
C GLY A 100 -6.53 -17.24 -13.54
N LYS A 101 -7.30 -16.28 -13.00
CA LYS A 101 -7.68 -15.01 -13.65
C LYS A 101 -6.86 -13.80 -13.17
N GLU A 102 -5.73 -14.05 -12.50
CA GLU A 102 -4.79 -13.06 -11.96
C GLU A 102 -4.57 -11.87 -12.92
N ALA A 103 -4.18 -12.16 -14.16
CA ALA A 103 -3.85 -11.13 -15.16
C ALA A 103 -5.03 -10.22 -15.54
N TYR A 104 -6.28 -10.68 -15.40
CA TYR A 104 -7.46 -9.87 -15.76
C TYR A 104 -7.74 -8.78 -14.72
N ILE A 105 -7.49 -9.07 -13.43
CA ILE A 105 -7.70 -8.09 -12.36
C ILE A 105 -6.62 -7.01 -12.39
N GLU A 106 -5.38 -7.39 -12.70
CA GLU A 106 -4.29 -6.42 -12.80
C GLU A 106 -4.52 -5.44 -13.96
N ARG A 107 -5.02 -5.93 -15.10
CA ARG A 107 -5.45 -5.10 -16.24
C ARG A 107 -6.67 -4.22 -15.94
N ALA A 108 -7.58 -4.66 -15.08
CA ALA A 108 -8.70 -3.82 -14.67
C ALA A 108 -8.28 -2.64 -13.77
N LEU A 109 -7.11 -2.75 -13.11
CA LEU A 109 -6.62 -1.75 -12.16
C LEU A 109 -5.84 -0.60 -12.83
N ILE A 110 -5.23 -0.85 -13.99
CA ILE A 110 -4.53 0.18 -14.79
C ILE A 110 -5.05 0.10 -16.22
N PRO A 111 -5.63 1.20 -16.76
CA PRO A 111 -5.97 1.26 -18.17
C PRO A 111 -4.69 1.28 -19.01
N GLU A 112 -4.62 0.43 -20.04
CA GLU A 112 -3.54 0.42 -21.06
C GLU A 112 -3.55 1.69 -21.93
#